data_AF-A0ABD0JKS9-F1
#
_entry.id   AF-A0ABD0JKS9-F1
#
_cell.length_a   1.000
_cell.length_b   1.000
_cell.length_c   1.000
_cell.angle_alpha   90.00
_cell.angle_beta   90.00
_cell.angle_gamma   90.00
#
_symmetry.space_group_name_H-M   'P 1'
#
loop_
_entity.id
_entity.type
_entity.pdbx_description
1 polymer ?
#
loop_
_entity_poly.entity_id
_entity_poly.type
_entity_poly.pdbx_seq_one_letter_code
_entity_poly.pdbx_strand_id
1 'polypeptide(L)'
;MDEVSKECLFLSVSLIFQYLFRLFLSGRFVFVLNPKNESTLTSKLTGPTQGATDCLEFAYLLNGLHTKLTVYIQPEGRPEMLIWSFTSNTNTDTPKWQLASVPVQQCVAFQV
;
A
#
# COMPACT_ATOMS: atom_id res chain seq x y z
N MET A 1 -22.77 -11.24 18.15
CA MET A 1 -22.80 -12.04 16.91
C MET A 1 -22.84 -11.05 15.78
N ASP A 2 -21.70 -10.87 15.11
CA ASP A 2 -21.59 -10.55 13.68
C ASP A 2 -20.10 -10.36 13.37
N GLU A 3 -19.44 -11.52 13.33
CA GLU A 3 -18.09 -11.72 12.82
C GLU A 3 -18.23 -12.24 11.38
N VAL A 4 -18.80 -11.41 10.51
CA VAL A 4 -19.11 -11.77 9.12
C VAL A 4 -18.64 -10.64 8.19
N SER A 5 -17.32 -10.39 8.13
CA SER A 5 -16.73 -9.55 7.07
C SER A 5 -15.20 -9.65 6.96
N LYS A 6 -14.58 -10.80 7.27
CA LYS A 6 -13.12 -10.98 7.16
C LYS A 6 -12.67 -11.99 6.09
N GLU A 7 -13.59 -12.49 5.28
CA GLU A 7 -13.29 -13.51 4.27
C GLU A 7 -13.69 -13.07 2.84
N CYS A 8 -13.52 -11.79 2.52
CA CYS A 8 -13.50 -11.40 1.11
C CYS A 8 -12.21 -11.94 0.46
N LEU A 9 -12.34 -13.04 -0.28
CA LEU A 9 -11.56 -13.40 -1.47
C LEU A 9 -10.11 -13.90 -1.34
N PHE A 10 -9.55 -14.06 -0.14
CA PHE A 10 -8.13 -14.43 0.00
C PHE A 10 -7.77 -15.90 -0.36
N LEU A 11 -8.74 -16.83 -0.33
CA LEU A 11 -8.44 -18.26 -0.49
C LEU A 11 -8.48 -18.78 -1.94
N SER A 12 -9.17 -18.10 -2.86
CA SER A 12 -9.33 -18.60 -4.24
C SER A 12 -8.22 -18.13 -5.20
N VAL A 13 -7.56 -17.00 -4.92
CA VAL A 13 -6.53 -16.42 -5.82
C VAL A 13 -5.12 -16.95 -5.54
N SER A 14 -4.86 -17.42 -4.31
CA SER A 14 -3.52 -17.86 -3.88
C SER A 14 -2.97 -19.06 -4.66
N LEU A 15 -3.82 -19.96 -5.16
CA LEU A 15 -3.38 -21.15 -5.90
C LEU A 15 -3.13 -20.90 -7.39
N ILE A 16 -3.75 -19.87 -7.97
CA ILE A 16 -3.58 -19.53 -9.40
C ILE A 16 -2.33 -18.64 -9.60
N PHE A 17 -2.01 -17.79 -8.63
CA PHE A 17 -0.87 -16.86 -8.72
C PHE A 17 0.50 -17.54 -8.58
N GLN A 18 0.61 -18.68 -7.88
CA GLN A 18 1.90 -19.37 -7.73
C GLN A 18 2.41 -20.04 -9.01
N TYR A 19 1.53 -20.43 -9.94
CA TYR A 19 1.92 -21.14 -11.16
C TYR A 19 2.13 -20.24 -12.39
N LEU A 20 1.57 -19.03 -12.41
CA LEU A 20 1.68 -18.10 -13.55
C LEU A 20 2.79 -17.04 -13.42
N PHE A 21 3.40 -16.87 -12.24
CA PHE A 21 4.46 -15.86 -12.02
C PHE A 21 5.86 -16.30 -12.51
N ARG A 22 5.97 -17.44 -13.21
CA ARG A 22 7.18 -17.90 -13.91
C ARG A 22 7.17 -17.61 -15.41
N LEU A 23 6.38 -16.64 -15.86
CA LEU A 23 6.51 -16.05 -17.18
C LEU A 23 7.24 -14.71 -17.02
N PHE A 24 8.20 -14.44 -17.90
CA PHE A 24 9.03 -13.24 -17.94
C PHE A 24 8.19 -11.96 -17.92
N LEU A 25 7.79 -11.48 -16.74
CA LEU A 25 7.07 -10.23 -16.58
C LEU A 25 8.09 -9.14 -16.29
N SER A 26 8.39 -8.33 -17.31
CA SER A 26 9.05 -7.04 -17.12
C SER A 26 8.11 -6.14 -16.33
N GLY A 27 8.32 -6.03 -15.02
CA GLY A 27 7.60 -5.10 -14.14
C GLY A 27 8.24 -3.72 -14.12
N ARG A 28 7.43 -2.70 -13.81
CA ARG A 28 7.93 -1.35 -13.48
C ARG A 28 7.66 -1.08 -12.01
N PHE A 29 8.61 -0.44 -11.34
CA PHE A 29 8.49 -0.03 -9.95
C PHE A 29 9.14 1.33 -9.75
N VAL A 30 8.69 2.04 -8.72
CA VAL A 30 9.33 3.27 -8.25
C VAL A 30 10.37 2.87 -7.21
N PHE A 31 11.56 3.46 -7.30
CA PHE A 31 12.67 3.15 -6.41
C PHE A 31 13.29 4.44 -5.87
N VAL A 32 13.53 4.49 -4.56
CA VAL A 32 14.19 5.61 -3.88
C VAL A 32 15.55 5.14 -3.36
N LEU A 33 16.62 5.67 -3.95
CA LEU A 33 18.01 5.41 -3.52
C LEU A 33 18.40 6.39 -2.41
N ASN A 34 18.85 5.88 -1.27
CA ASN A 34 19.48 6.65 -0.19
C ASN A 34 18.68 7.92 0.21
N PRO A 35 17.43 7.78 0.69
CA PRO A 35 16.67 8.94 1.14
C PRO A 35 17.40 9.59 2.31
N LYS A 36 17.90 10.83 2.11
CA LYS A 36 18.56 11.61 3.17
C LYS A 36 17.53 12.27 4.09
N ASN A 37 16.39 12.64 3.52
CA ASN A 37 15.27 13.25 4.20
C ASN A 37 14.04 12.37 3.93
N GLU A 38 13.09 12.90 3.16
CA GLU A 38 11.84 12.26 2.80
C GLU A 38 11.67 12.33 1.27
N SER A 39 10.96 11.37 0.71
CA SER A 39 10.57 11.38 -0.71
C SER A 39 9.11 11.00 -0.79
N THR A 40 8.31 11.92 -1.36
CA THR A 40 6.86 11.78 -1.42
C THR A 40 6.44 11.46 -2.86
N LEU A 41 5.55 10.49 -3.00
CA LEU A 41 4.85 10.20 -4.25
C LEU A 41 3.36 10.44 -4.00
N THR A 42 2.77 11.37 -4.74
CA THR A 42 1.35 11.72 -4.61
C THR A 42 0.58 11.25 -5.83
N SER A 43 -0.57 10.64 -5.59
CA SER A 43 -1.52 10.21 -6.61
C SER A 43 -2.31 11.39 -7.19
N LYS A 44 -3.11 11.11 -8.22
CA LYS A 44 -4.11 12.07 -8.71
C LYS A 44 -5.27 12.15 -7.71
N LEU A 45 -5.95 13.30 -7.72
CA LEU A 45 -7.19 13.45 -6.98
C LEU A 45 -8.22 12.39 -7.40
N THR A 46 -8.68 11.63 -6.43
CA THR A 46 -9.68 10.57 -6.54
C THR A 46 -11.00 11.08 -5.97
N GLY A 47 -12.12 10.68 -6.57
CA GLY A 47 -13.45 11.06 -6.08
C GLY A 47 -13.77 10.45 -4.70
N PRO A 48 -14.82 10.93 -4.02
CA PRO A 48 -15.25 10.37 -2.74
C PRO A 48 -15.63 8.89 -2.88
N THR A 49 -15.43 8.10 -1.81
CA THR A 49 -15.80 6.68 -1.78
C THR A 49 -17.32 6.46 -1.59
N GLN A 50 -18.12 7.53 -1.60
CA GLN A 50 -19.59 7.52 -1.47
C GLN A 50 -20.12 6.75 -0.25
N GLY A 51 -19.34 6.71 0.83
CA GLY A 51 -19.71 5.99 2.05
C GLY A 51 -19.37 4.49 2.04
N ALA A 52 -18.96 3.93 0.90
CA ALA A 52 -18.35 2.61 0.86
C ALA A 52 -16.89 2.68 1.33
N THR A 53 -16.40 1.61 1.94
CA THR A 53 -14.98 1.42 2.22
C THR A 53 -14.33 0.89 0.94
N ASP A 54 -13.37 1.64 0.41
CA ASP A 54 -12.48 1.19 -0.67
C ASP A 54 -11.16 0.67 -0.08
N CYS A 55 -10.34 -0.02 -0.86
CA CYS A 55 -9.07 -0.57 -0.43
C CYS A 55 -7.91 -0.03 -1.26
N LEU A 56 -6.97 0.65 -0.60
CA LEU A 56 -5.68 0.97 -1.18
C LEU A 56 -4.75 -0.24 -1.04
N GLU A 57 -4.39 -0.86 -2.15
CA GLU A 57 -3.49 -2.00 -2.20
C GLU A 57 -2.18 -1.64 -2.89
N PHE A 58 -1.05 -2.00 -2.27
CA PHE A 58 0.26 -1.75 -2.85
C PHE A 58 1.29 -2.80 -2.43
N ALA A 59 2.24 -3.04 -3.34
CA ALA A 59 3.41 -3.85 -3.07
C ALA A 59 4.59 -2.94 -2.70
N TYR A 60 5.33 -3.30 -1.66
CA TYR A 60 6.50 -2.55 -1.21
C TYR A 60 7.66 -3.48 -0.87
N LEU A 61 8.87 -2.95 -0.96
CA LEU A 61 10.10 -3.61 -0.54
C LEU A 61 10.98 -2.54 0.12
N LEU A 62 11.29 -2.74 1.40
CA LEU A 62 12.22 -1.89 2.12
C LEU A 62 13.55 -2.61 2.27
N ASN A 63 14.62 -1.94 1.89
CA ASN A 63 15.99 -2.41 2.06
C ASN A 63 16.79 -1.36 2.83
N GLY A 64 17.12 -1.65 4.08
CA GLY A 64 17.83 -0.75 4.96
C GLY A 64 17.29 -0.77 6.39
N LEU A 65 18.19 -0.55 7.34
CA LEU A 65 17.85 -0.41 8.75
C LEU A 65 17.16 0.94 8.98
N HIS A 66 16.07 0.97 9.73
CA HIS A 66 15.29 2.17 10.03
C HIS A 66 14.68 2.87 8.81
N THR A 67 14.65 2.22 7.64
CA THR A 67 13.88 2.71 6.49
C THR A 67 12.40 2.64 6.80
N LYS A 68 11.67 3.72 6.54
CA LYS A 68 10.24 3.85 6.82
C LYS A 68 9.47 4.16 5.55
N LEU A 69 8.33 3.50 5.37
CA LEU A 69 7.30 3.87 4.40
C LEU A 69 6.06 4.31 5.16
N THR A 70 5.56 5.48 4.83
CA THR A 70 4.33 6.06 5.37
C THR A 70 3.38 6.33 4.24
N VAL A 71 2.11 6.03 4.46
CA VAL A 71 1.02 6.33 3.55
C VAL A 71 0.07 7.27 4.25
N TYR A 72 -0.17 8.37 3.59
CA TYR A 72 -1.04 9.43 4.04
C TYR A 72 -2.26 9.52 3.14
N ILE A 73 -3.32 10.13 3.65
CA ILE A 73 -4.45 10.56 2.84
C ILE A 73 -4.67 12.05 3.08
N GLN A 74 -4.89 12.77 1.99
CA GLN A 74 -5.14 14.20 1.99
C GLN A 74 -6.54 14.42 1.37
N PRO A 75 -7.60 14.49 2.20
CA PRO A 75 -8.92 14.86 1.72
C PRO A 75 -8.96 16.34 1.33
N GLU A 76 -9.78 16.67 0.33
CA GLU A 76 -9.94 18.03 -0.17
C GLU A 76 -10.42 18.98 0.95
N GLY A 77 -9.68 20.07 1.13
CA GLY A 77 -9.97 21.07 2.16
C GLY A 77 -9.75 20.62 3.61
N ARG A 78 -9.14 19.45 3.84
CA ARG A 78 -8.81 18.93 5.19
C ARG A 78 -7.31 18.68 5.31
N PRO A 79 -6.73 18.63 6.53
CA PRO A 79 -5.33 18.26 6.71
C PRO A 79 -5.04 16.80 6.31
N GLU A 80 -3.76 16.53 6.07
CA GLU A 80 -3.24 15.19 5.85
C GLU A 80 -3.46 14.28 7.07
N MET A 81 -3.74 13.01 6.83
CA MET A 81 -3.92 11.98 7.87
C MET A 81 -3.06 10.75 7.56
N LEU A 82 -2.28 10.30 8.53
CA LEU A 82 -1.54 9.04 8.43
C LEU A 82 -2.53 7.87 8.46
N ILE A 83 -2.58 7.07 7.39
CA ILE A 83 -3.46 5.90 7.31
C ILE A 83 -2.69 4.57 7.44
N TRP A 84 -1.40 4.56 7.14
CA TRP A 84 -0.57 3.38 7.29
C TRP A 84 0.91 3.72 7.43
N SER A 85 1.66 2.91 8.18
CA SER A 85 3.11 3.04 8.21
C SER A 85 3.79 1.71 8.50
N PHE A 86 4.98 1.53 7.93
CA PHE A 86 5.85 0.41 8.22
C PHE A 86 7.30 0.88 8.31
N THR A 87 8.01 0.38 9.32
CA THR A 87 9.44 0.66 9.53
C THR A 87 10.20 -0.67 9.46
N SER A 88 11.19 -0.75 8.57
CA SER A 88 12.11 -1.87 8.54
C SER A 88 13.00 -1.86 9.77
N ASN A 89 12.97 -2.95 10.53
CA ASN A 89 13.85 -3.21 11.67
C ASN A 89 14.97 -4.20 11.32
N THR A 90 15.11 -4.58 10.05
CA THR A 90 16.13 -5.55 9.62
C THR A 90 17.06 -4.94 8.59
N ASN A 91 18.34 -5.25 8.72
CA ASN A 91 19.32 -5.06 7.66
C ASN A 91 19.55 -6.41 6.97
N THR A 92 18.48 -6.98 6.41
CA THR A 92 18.60 -8.30 5.77
C THR A 92 19.27 -8.18 4.41
N ASP A 93 20.21 -9.08 4.13
CA ASP A 93 20.86 -9.19 2.82
C ASP A 93 19.88 -9.64 1.71
N THR A 94 18.64 -10.01 2.06
CA THR A 94 17.64 -10.52 1.13
C THR A 94 16.29 -9.82 1.34
N PRO A 95 16.14 -8.57 0.85
CA PRO A 95 14.88 -7.86 0.95
C PRO A 95 13.79 -8.58 0.13
N LYS A 96 12.56 -8.62 0.66
CA LYS A 96 11.41 -9.31 0.05
C LYS A 96 10.28 -8.32 -0.21
N TRP A 97 9.57 -8.54 -1.31
CA TRP A 97 8.32 -7.84 -1.59
C TRP A 97 7.24 -8.25 -0.58
N GLN A 98 6.49 -7.26 -0.12
CA GLN A 98 5.37 -7.40 0.80
C GLN A 98 4.15 -6.72 0.19
N LEU A 99 2.96 -7.17 0.59
CA LEU A 99 1.70 -6.57 0.19
C LEU A 99 1.06 -5.88 1.40
N ALA A 100 0.54 -4.68 1.17
CA ALA A 100 -0.29 -3.96 2.13
C ALA A 100 -1.66 -3.69 1.51
N SER A 101 -2.69 -3.73 2.34
CA SER A 101 -4.06 -3.35 2.02
C SER A 101 -4.57 -2.45 3.13
N VAL A 102 -5.01 -1.25 2.79
CA VAL A 102 -5.42 -0.21 3.74
C VAL A 102 -6.84 0.22 3.39
N PRO A 103 -7.82 0.08 4.31
CA PRO A 103 -9.17 0.54 4.07
C PRO A 103 -9.19 2.08 4.03
N VAL A 104 -9.86 2.63 3.02
CA VAL A 104 -10.02 4.06 2.78
C VAL A 104 -11.51 4.38 2.69
N GLN A 105 -11.95 5.37 3.45
CA GLN A 105 -13.32 5.87 3.39
C GLN A 105 -13.30 7.40 3.45
N GLN A 106 -13.77 8.07 2.41
CA GLN A 106 -13.77 9.53 2.31
C GLN A 106 -15.06 10.05 1.70
N CYS A 107 -15.67 11.05 2.35
CA CYS A 107 -16.88 11.71 1.86
C CYS A 107 -16.60 12.87 0.87
N VAL A 108 -15.32 13.20 0.66
CA VAL A 108 -14.85 14.24 -0.26
C VAL A 108 -13.79 13.65 -1.19
N ALA A 109 -13.41 14.38 -2.24
CA ALA A 109 -12.29 13.99 -3.07
C ALA A 109 -11.00 13.94 -2.24
N PHE A 110 -10.06 13.06 -2.58
CA PHE A 110 -8.83 12.86 -1.81
C PHE A 110 -7.67 12.42 -2.70
N GLN A 111 -6.46 12.58 -2.20
CA GLN A 111 -5.26 11.99 -2.77
C GLN A 111 -4.52 11.20 -1.69
N VAL A 112 -3.83 10.16 -2.14
CA VAL A 112 -2.86 9.37 -1.37
C VAL A 112 -1.46 9.78 -1.78
#